data_AF-E4Z0M4-F1
#
_entry.id   AF-E4Z0M4-F1
#
_cell.length_a   1.000
_cell.length_b   1.000
_cell.length_c   1.000
_cell.angle_alpha   90.00
_cell.angle_beta   90.00
_cell.angle_gamma   90.00
#
_symmetry.space_group_name_H-M   'P 1'
#
loop_
_entity.id
_entity.type
_entity.pdbx_description
1 polymer ?
#
loop_
_entity_poly.entity_id
_entity_poly.type
_entity_poly.pdbx_seq_one_letter_code
_entity_poly.pdbx_strand_id
1 'polypeptide(L)'
;MADYPPASLSEGVKKLPEWIQLGCGDKEYNCEEKGATFLAANLPEKLPDLSEHNNIFAEAMRANPGIYEELKNKTTKLGVNIGHCIKTGIDNKGHPMIKTCGLVAGDEESFELFKPIFDPVISARHNGYAADAKHPTDLDVDKISDTKIDPTGKYVLTSRCRTGRSLRGFRLPPCCSFDERREIERLVVKGLKKLEGDLAGDYFPLAGSRSFGEKPNGMSSEKEEYLRERGNLFQEPDSTLLLSSGCGRHWPDARGIFHNNDENVFVWINEEDHTRLISMEKGDNVKEIITFVRK
;
A
#
# COMPACT_ATOMS: atom_id res chain seq x y z
N MET A 1 20.36 23.47 7.20
CA MET A 1 20.37 22.03 6.89
C MET A 1 18.92 21.58 6.93
N ALA A 2 18.44 20.87 5.90
CA ALA A 2 17.02 20.60 5.73
C ALA A 2 16.44 19.86 6.96
N ASP A 3 15.34 20.38 7.52
CA ASP A 3 14.76 19.91 8.80
C ASP A 3 13.44 19.14 8.59
N TYR A 4 13.35 18.42 7.47
CA TYR A 4 12.18 17.63 7.04
C TYR A 4 10.91 18.48 6.76
N PRO A 5 9.97 18.09 5.88
CA PRO A 5 10.11 17.44 4.57
C PRO A 5 10.47 18.46 3.43
N PRO A 6 10.75 18.04 2.18
CA PRO A 6 10.75 16.65 1.68
C PRO A 6 12.12 15.97 1.72
N ALA A 7 13.22 16.72 1.81
CA ALA A 7 14.58 16.22 1.51
C ALA A 7 15.36 15.66 2.72
N SER A 8 14.69 15.34 3.83
CA SER A 8 15.36 14.83 5.05
C SER A 8 14.49 13.76 5.70
N LEU A 9 14.90 13.26 6.87
CA LEU A 9 14.15 12.26 7.64
C LEU A 9 13.44 12.90 8.81
N SER A 10 12.26 12.39 9.18
CA SER A 10 11.56 12.79 10.40
C SER A 10 12.32 12.32 11.63
N GLU A 11 12.08 12.95 12.78
CA GLU A 11 12.71 12.55 14.06
C GLU A 11 12.39 11.09 14.46
N GLY A 12 11.22 10.58 14.08
CA GLY A 12 10.87 9.17 14.28
C GLY A 12 11.76 8.25 13.45
N VAL A 13 11.90 8.56 12.15
CA VAL A 13 12.70 7.73 11.23
C VAL A 13 14.19 7.75 11.56
N LYS A 14 14.75 8.88 12.02
CA LYS A 14 16.16 8.99 12.43
C LYS A 14 16.56 8.01 13.55
N LYS A 15 15.60 7.50 14.31
CA LYS A 15 15.82 6.54 15.40
C LYS A 15 15.82 5.07 14.94
N LEU A 16 15.39 4.81 13.70
CA LEU A 16 15.30 3.48 13.13
C LEU A 16 16.65 3.02 12.57
N PRO A 17 16.86 1.70 12.36
CA PRO A 17 18.05 1.21 11.66
C PRO A 17 18.26 1.88 10.29
N GLU A 18 19.52 2.07 9.90
CA GLU A 18 19.90 2.78 8.66
C GLU A 18 19.21 2.21 7.42
N TRP A 19 19.08 0.89 7.30
CA TRP A 19 18.37 0.26 6.18
C TRP A 19 16.89 0.66 6.10
N ILE A 20 16.22 1.02 7.19
CA ILE A 20 14.85 1.58 7.13
C ILE A 20 14.90 3.05 6.71
N GLN A 21 15.84 3.81 7.28
CA GLN A 21 16.03 5.22 6.96
C GLN A 21 16.20 5.45 5.45
N LEU A 22 16.97 4.60 4.78
CA LEU A 22 17.23 4.65 3.34
C LEU A 22 15.96 4.55 2.48
N GLY A 23 14.91 3.85 2.94
CA GLY A 23 13.65 3.72 2.18
C GLY A 23 12.56 4.71 2.60
N CYS A 24 12.79 5.47 3.67
CA CYS A 24 11.87 6.48 4.20
C CYS A 24 12.19 7.91 3.74
N GLY A 25 13.34 8.13 3.09
CA GLY A 25 13.78 9.41 2.56
C GLY A 25 13.12 9.81 1.23
N ASP A 26 13.77 10.73 0.52
CA ASP A 26 13.36 11.25 -0.80
C ASP A 26 13.97 10.50 -1.98
N LYS A 27 14.98 9.66 -1.71
CA LYS A 27 15.71 8.89 -2.72
C LYS A 27 15.09 7.52 -2.97
N GLU A 28 15.46 6.94 -4.10
CA GLU A 28 15.20 5.53 -4.39
C GLU A 28 15.93 4.64 -3.37
N TYR A 29 15.23 3.61 -2.87
CA TYR A 29 15.77 2.68 -1.88
C TYR A 29 16.95 1.88 -2.46
N ASN A 30 18.12 1.99 -1.85
CA ASN A 30 19.30 1.23 -2.19
C ASN A 30 20.02 0.84 -0.90
N CYS A 31 20.07 -0.46 -0.60
CA CYS A 31 20.63 -0.97 0.65
C CYS A 31 21.46 -2.23 0.42
N GLU A 32 22.79 -2.07 0.46
CA GLU A 32 23.75 -3.17 0.31
C GLU A 32 23.61 -4.21 1.44
N GLU A 33 23.37 -3.78 2.68
CA GLU A 33 23.17 -4.67 3.85
C GLU A 33 22.04 -5.68 3.61
N LYS A 34 20.98 -5.27 2.90
CA LYS A 34 19.83 -6.11 2.58
C LYS A 34 19.91 -6.76 1.19
N GLY A 35 20.97 -6.52 0.43
CA GLY A 35 21.09 -6.96 -0.97
C GLY A 35 20.06 -6.32 -1.91
N ALA A 36 19.48 -5.19 -1.52
CA ALA A 36 18.42 -4.48 -2.24
C ALA A 36 19.00 -3.31 -3.04
N THR A 37 19.66 -3.61 -4.16
CA THR A 37 20.49 -2.66 -4.92
C THR A 37 20.03 -2.42 -6.34
N PHE A 38 18.91 -3.02 -6.77
CA PHE A 38 18.35 -2.78 -8.10
C PHE A 38 17.79 -1.36 -8.20
N LEU A 39 18.14 -0.59 -9.24
CA LEU A 39 17.66 0.80 -9.39
C LEU A 39 16.72 0.94 -10.60
N ALA A 40 15.48 1.33 -10.36
CA ALA A 40 14.48 1.66 -11.37
C ALA A 40 14.85 2.92 -12.16
N ALA A 41 15.55 3.88 -11.54
CA ALA A 41 16.04 5.07 -12.24
C ALA A 41 17.16 4.77 -13.24
N ASN A 42 17.87 3.65 -13.08
CA ASN A 42 18.97 3.23 -13.94
C ASN A 42 18.89 1.72 -14.21
N LEU A 43 18.00 1.34 -15.12
CA LEU A 43 17.76 -0.05 -15.48
C LEU A 43 19.02 -0.70 -16.06
N PRO A 44 19.40 -1.91 -15.61
CA PRO A 44 20.50 -2.65 -16.22
C PRO A 44 20.16 -3.08 -17.64
N GLU A 45 21.18 -3.20 -18.50
CA GLU A 45 20.98 -3.61 -19.89
C GLU A 45 20.32 -4.99 -20.00
N LYS A 46 20.60 -5.88 -19.05
CA LYS A 46 20.02 -7.23 -18.96
C LYS A 46 19.32 -7.41 -17.62
N LEU A 47 18.26 -8.24 -17.62
CA LEU A 47 17.60 -8.65 -16.39
C LEU A 47 18.60 -9.35 -15.45
N PRO A 48 18.64 -9.01 -14.16
CA PRO A 48 19.44 -9.75 -13.18
C PRO A 48 19.08 -11.23 -13.13
N ASP A 49 20.00 -12.07 -12.64
CA ASP A 49 19.71 -13.48 -12.44
C ASP A 49 18.61 -13.67 -11.38
N LEU A 50 17.57 -14.39 -11.77
CA LEU A 50 16.41 -14.70 -10.94
C LEU A 50 16.38 -16.19 -10.53
N SER A 51 17.46 -16.95 -10.74
CA SER A 51 17.51 -18.40 -10.46
C SER A 51 17.19 -18.77 -9.01
N GLU A 52 17.56 -17.90 -8.06
CA GLU A 52 17.31 -18.09 -6.62
C GLU A 52 16.03 -17.40 -6.12
N HIS A 53 15.24 -16.78 -7.01
CA HIS A 53 14.06 -16.00 -6.62
C HIS A 53 12.78 -16.83 -6.63
N ASN A 54 12.10 -16.83 -5.49
CA ASN A 54 10.87 -17.53 -5.18
C ASN A 54 9.69 -16.54 -5.00
N ASN A 55 9.38 -15.78 -6.05
CA ASN A 55 8.17 -14.94 -6.14
C ASN A 55 7.51 -15.12 -7.53
N ILE A 56 6.24 -14.73 -7.65
CA ILE A 56 5.44 -15.01 -8.86
C ILE A 56 6.00 -14.26 -10.10
N PHE A 57 6.45 -13.02 -9.91
CA PHE A 57 7.16 -12.24 -10.94
C PHE A 57 8.36 -13.00 -11.51
N ALA A 58 9.22 -13.53 -10.64
CA ALA A 58 10.42 -14.23 -11.06
C ALA A 58 10.11 -15.52 -11.82
N GLU A 59 9.04 -16.24 -11.42
CA GLU A 59 8.54 -17.40 -12.18
C GLU A 59 8.05 -16.99 -13.58
N ALA A 60 7.27 -15.91 -13.68
CA ALA A 60 6.77 -15.41 -14.95
C ALA A 60 7.91 -14.93 -15.88
N MET A 61 8.92 -14.24 -15.33
CA MET A 61 10.10 -13.82 -16.09
C MET A 61 10.95 -15.00 -16.56
N ARG A 62 11.16 -16.04 -15.73
CA ARG A 62 11.88 -17.25 -16.15
C ARG A 62 11.12 -18.04 -17.21
N ALA A 63 9.79 -18.06 -17.14
CA ALA A 63 8.96 -18.69 -18.16
C ALA A 63 9.02 -17.95 -19.51
N ASN A 64 9.18 -16.62 -19.49
CA ASN A 64 9.22 -15.78 -20.68
C ASN A 64 10.37 -14.73 -20.61
N PRO A 65 11.64 -15.13 -20.80
CA PRO A 65 12.80 -14.24 -20.61
C PRO A 65 12.82 -13.01 -21.53
N GLY A 66 12.11 -13.04 -22.67
CA GLY A 66 12.04 -11.94 -23.62
C GLY A 66 11.23 -10.72 -23.13
N ILE A 67 10.43 -10.87 -22.08
CA ILE A 67 9.58 -9.78 -21.53
C ILE A 67 10.42 -8.57 -21.14
N TYR A 68 11.59 -8.78 -20.51
CA TYR A 68 12.42 -7.66 -20.06
C TYR A 68 12.90 -6.80 -21.23
N GLU A 69 13.42 -7.44 -22.29
CA GLU A 69 13.89 -6.74 -23.50
C GLU A 69 12.75 -5.97 -24.19
N GLU A 70 11.54 -6.53 -24.18
CA GLU A 70 10.36 -5.87 -24.73
C GLU A 70 9.98 -4.60 -23.94
N LEU A 71 10.10 -4.63 -22.61
CA LEU A 71 9.54 -3.61 -21.72
C LEU A 71 10.56 -2.58 -21.21
N LYS A 72 11.88 -2.88 -21.20
CA LYS A 72 12.91 -2.06 -20.52
C LYS A 72 13.00 -0.61 -21.00
N ASN A 73 12.59 -0.33 -22.25
CA ASN A 73 12.62 1.01 -22.84
C ASN A 73 11.24 1.70 -22.85
N LYS A 74 10.21 1.11 -22.23
CA LYS A 74 8.85 1.66 -22.17
C LYS A 74 8.62 2.41 -20.86
N THR A 75 7.88 3.51 -20.95
CA THR A 75 7.50 4.35 -19.81
C THR A 75 6.05 4.81 -19.97
N THR A 76 5.28 4.83 -18.89
CA THR A 76 3.91 5.35 -18.86
C THR A 76 3.90 6.87 -19.05
N LYS A 77 2.72 7.46 -19.27
CA LYS A 77 2.54 8.91 -19.38
C LYS A 77 2.95 9.67 -18.11
N LEU A 78 2.89 9.02 -16.94
CA LEU A 78 3.30 9.60 -15.66
C LEU A 78 4.75 9.27 -15.28
N GLY A 79 5.54 8.68 -16.20
CA GLY A 79 6.97 8.45 -15.98
C GLY A 79 7.30 7.13 -15.28
N VAL A 80 6.35 6.20 -15.16
CA VAL A 80 6.60 4.89 -14.55
C VAL A 80 7.21 3.95 -15.60
N ASN A 81 8.40 3.43 -15.31
CA ASN A 81 9.04 2.36 -16.09
C ASN A 81 8.87 0.98 -15.41
N ILE A 82 9.24 -0.08 -16.12
CA ILE A 82 9.17 -1.47 -15.62
C ILE A 82 10.02 -1.69 -14.36
N GLY A 83 11.12 -0.96 -14.19
CA GLY A 83 11.99 -1.02 -13.03
C GLY A 83 11.26 -0.74 -11.72
N HIS A 84 10.42 0.30 -11.70
CA HIS A 84 9.63 0.63 -10.52
C HIS A 84 8.69 -0.53 -10.14
N CYS A 85 8.17 -1.24 -11.13
CA CYS A 85 7.22 -2.32 -10.94
C CYS A 85 7.89 -3.59 -10.38
N ILE A 86 9.08 -3.92 -10.89
CA ILE A 86 9.75 -5.20 -10.61
C ILE A 86 10.80 -5.12 -9.49
N LYS A 87 11.22 -3.93 -9.08
CA LYS A 87 12.29 -3.71 -8.09
C LYS A 87 12.07 -4.56 -6.83
N THR A 88 10.86 -4.56 -6.29
CA THR A 88 10.55 -5.34 -5.09
C THR A 88 10.70 -6.86 -5.29
N GLY A 89 10.44 -7.38 -6.49
CA GLY A 89 10.64 -8.79 -6.82
C GLY A 89 12.09 -9.16 -7.09
N ILE A 90 12.93 -8.20 -7.47
CA ILE A 90 14.38 -8.40 -7.67
C ILE A 90 15.12 -8.31 -6.33
N ASP A 91 14.84 -7.27 -5.54
CA ASP A 91 15.51 -7.03 -4.26
C ASP A 91 15.13 -8.07 -3.20
N ASN A 92 13.96 -8.72 -3.33
CA ASN A 92 13.50 -9.73 -2.39
C ASN A 92 13.41 -11.11 -3.06
N LYS A 93 14.39 -11.97 -2.76
CA LYS A 93 14.43 -13.36 -3.26
C LYS A 93 13.19 -14.18 -2.86
N GLY A 94 12.51 -13.83 -1.79
CA GLY A 94 11.30 -14.49 -1.34
C GLY A 94 10.83 -13.90 -0.02
N HIS A 95 9.81 -14.51 0.59
CA HIS A 95 9.37 -14.14 1.93
C HIS A 95 9.23 -15.39 2.79
N PRO A 96 9.62 -15.37 4.08
CA PRO A 96 9.66 -16.57 4.92
C PRO A 96 8.32 -17.29 5.08
N MET A 97 7.22 -16.55 5.02
CA MET A 97 5.88 -17.07 5.35
C MET A 97 4.89 -17.16 4.18
N ILE A 98 5.11 -16.40 3.10
CA ILE A 98 4.12 -16.26 2.02
C ILE A 98 4.79 -16.21 0.65
N LYS A 99 4.09 -16.68 -0.38
CA LYS A 99 4.49 -16.46 -1.77
C LYS A 99 4.12 -15.03 -2.17
N THR A 100 5.10 -14.17 -2.42
CA THR A 100 4.88 -12.79 -2.82
C THR A 100 4.65 -12.67 -4.34
N CYS A 101 3.93 -11.64 -4.76
CA CYS A 101 3.81 -11.33 -6.19
C CYS A 101 5.17 -10.91 -6.77
N GLY A 102 5.95 -10.12 -6.04
CA GLY A 102 7.21 -9.54 -6.54
C GLY A 102 7.00 -8.45 -7.61
N LEU A 103 5.79 -7.91 -7.70
CA LEU A 103 5.38 -6.93 -8.71
C LEU A 103 4.43 -5.92 -8.08
N VAL A 104 4.66 -4.63 -8.33
CA VAL A 104 3.77 -3.52 -7.95
C VAL A 104 3.46 -2.66 -9.17
N ALA A 105 2.35 -1.92 -9.15
CA ALA A 105 2.04 -0.92 -10.18
C ALA A 105 2.41 0.48 -9.68
N GLY A 106 2.98 1.31 -10.56
CA GLY A 106 3.29 2.71 -10.24
C GLY A 106 2.17 3.69 -10.58
N ASP A 107 1.26 3.31 -11.47
CA ASP A 107 0.08 4.07 -11.89
C ASP A 107 -0.96 3.15 -12.55
N GLU A 108 -2.12 3.70 -12.95
CA GLU A 108 -3.19 2.95 -13.63
C GLU A 108 -2.72 2.37 -14.99
N GLU A 109 -1.89 3.10 -15.74
CA GLU A 109 -1.38 2.70 -17.06
C GLU A 109 -0.38 1.53 -16.98
N SER A 110 0.27 1.33 -15.84
CA SER A 110 1.22 0.23 -15.59
C SER A 110 0.63 -1.14 -15.91
N PHE A 111 -0.65 -1.37 -15.58
CA PHE A 111 -1.34 -2.64 -15.86
C PHE A 111 -1.51 -2.92 -17.35
N GLU A 112 -1.64 -1.87 -18.19
CA GLU A 112 -1.81 -2.01 -19.63
C GLU A 112 -0.45 -2.01 -20.36
N LEU A 113 0.43 -1.06 -20.06
CA LEU A 113 1.72 -0.93 -20.73
C LEU A 113 2.65 -2.11 -20.45
N PHE A 114 2.61 -2.63 -19.22
CA PHE A 114 3.41 -3.78 -18.78
C PHE A 114 2.58 -5.06 -18.68
N LYS A 115 1.44 -5.12 -19.38
CA LYS A 115 0.58 -6.30 -19.47
C LYS A 115 1.32 -7.63 -19.69
N PRO A 116 2.38 -7.72 -20.53
CA PRO A 116 3.12 -8.97 -20.71
C PRO A 116 3.65 -9.60 -19.42
N ILE A 117 3.94 -8.81 -18.37
CA ILE A 117 4.31 -9.32 -17.05
C ILE A 117 3.15 -9.31 -16.04
N PHE A 118 2.25 -8.32 -16.10
CA PHE A 118 1.13 -8.24 -15.15
C PHE A 118 0.14 -9.38 -15.33
N ASP A 119 -0.26 -9.72 -16.56
CA ASP A 119 -1.23 -10.78 -16.83
C ASP A 119 -0.82 -12.16 -16.27
N PRO A 120 0.39 -12.70 -16.56
CA PRO A 120 0.79 -13.99 -16.01
C PRO A 120 0.90 -13.96 -14.49
N VAL A 121 1.34 -12.84 -13.89
CA VAL A 121 1.42 -12.70 -12.43
C VAL A 121 0.03 -12.65 -11.79
N ILE A 122 -0.91 -11.91 -12.38
CA ILE A 122 -2.32 -11.84 -11.93
C ILE A 122 -2.96 -13.23 -12.03
N SER A 123 -2.83 -13.89 -13.18
CA SER A 123 -3.39 -15.23 -13.39
C SER A 123 -2.86 -16.22 -12.35
N ALA A 124 -1.53 -16.28 -12.15
CA ALA A 124 -0.92 -17.16 -11.15
C ALA A 124 -1.36 -16.83 -9.72
N ARG A 125 -1.44 -15.54 -9.35
CA ARG A 125 -1.86 -15.11 -8.01
C ARG A 125 -3.35 -15.37 -7.72
N HIS A 126 -4.18 -15.34 -8.77
CA HIS A 126 -5.64 -15.43 -8.70
C HIS A 126 -6.18 -16.72 -9.33
N ASN A 127 -5.45 -17.83 -9.19
CA ASN A 127 -5.89 -19.19 -9.54
C ASN A 127 -6.37 -19.34 -10.99
N GLY A 128 -5.61 -18.79 -11.94
CA GLY A 128 -5.90 -18.90 -13.37
C GLY A 128 -6.87 -17.85 -13.90
N TYR A 129 -7.10 -16.75 -13.18
CA TYR A 129 -7.95 -15.66 -13.66
C TYR A 129 -7.45 -15.14 -15.02
N ALA A 130 -8.28 -15.28 -16.05
CA ALA A 130 -7.89 -15.02 -17.43
C ALA A 130 -7.69 -13.51 -17.70
N ALA A 131 -6.75 -13.18 -18.58
CA ALA A 131 -6.41 -11.80 -18.95
C ALA A 131 -7.57 -11.03 -19.60
N ASP A 132 -8.50 -11.72 -20.24
CA ASP A 132 -9.70 -11.17 -20.87
C ASP A 132 -10.97 -11.29 -19.99
N ALA A 133 -10.84 -11.88 -18.80
CA ALA A 133 -11.97 -12.01 -17.88
C ALA A 133 -12.36 -10.65 -17.29
N LYS A 134 -13.68 -10.43 -17.20
CA LYS A 134 -14.25 -9.21 -16.60
C LYS A 134 -14.58 -9.46 -15.13
N HIS A 135 -14.02 -8.63 -14.24
CA HIS A 135 -14.24 -8.76 -12.81
C HIS A 135 -15.67 -8.32 -12.45
N PRO A 136 -16.52 -9.19 -11.88
CA PRO A 136 -17.83 -8.78 -11.39
C PRO A 136 -17.67 -8.01 -10.07
N THR A 137 -18.42 -6.92 -9.91
CA THR A 137 -18.52 -6.20 -8.63
C THR A 137 -19.96 -6.26 -8.13
N ASP A 138 -20.13 -6.75 -6.90
CA ASP A 138 -21.41 -6.86 -6.24
C ASP A 138 -21.24 -6.45 -4.77
N LEU A 139 -21.73 -5.26 -4.42
CA LEU A 139 -21.72 -4.72 -3.06
C LEU A 139 -23.14 -4.74 -2.46
N ASP A 140 -23.99 -5.64 -2.92
CA ASP A 140 -25.32 -5.88 -2.37
C ASP A 140 -25.21 -6.69 -1.07
N VAL A 141 -25.33 -6.00 0.06
CA VAL A 141 -25.21 -6.62 1.40
C VAL A 141 -26.39 -7.52 1.75
N ASP A 142 -27.52 -7.41 1.05
CA ASP A 142 -28.69 -8.26 1.29
C ASP A 142 -28.45 -9.70 0.84
N LYS A 143 -27.45 -9.94 -0.03
CA LYS A 143 -27.00 -11.28 -0.43
C LYS A 143 -26.14 -11.98 0.61
N ILE A 144 -25.72 -11.26 1.66
CA ILE A 144 -24.91 -11.82 2.74
C ILE A 144 -25.83 -12.52 3.75
N SER A 145 -25.50 -13.78 4.07
CA SER A 145 -26.22 -14.58 5.04
C SER A 145 -26.17 -13.96 6.44
N ASP A 146 -27.32 -13.92 7.12
CA ASP A 146 -27.45 -13.54 8.53
C ASP A 146 -27.15 -14.70 9.50
N THR A 147 -26.67 -15.83 8.98
CA THR A 147 -26.35 -17.01 9.80
C THR A 147 -25.15 -16.70 10.69
N LYS A 148 -25.32 -16.90 12.00
CA LYS A 148 -24.24 -16.77 12.98
C LYS A 148 -23.11 -17.76 12.68
N ILE A 149 -21.91 -17.22 12.49
CA ILE A 149 -20.67 -17.99 12.26
C ILE A 149 -20.25 -18.67 13.56
N ASP A 150 -20.41 -17.98 14.69
CA ASP A 150 -20.15 -18.51 16.02
C ASP A 150 -21.35 -18.22 16.95
N PRO A 151 -22.38 -19.08 16.94
CA PRO A 151 -23.53 -18.96 17.82
C PRO A 151 -23.18 -19.01 19.32
N THR A 152 -21.99 -19.49 19.67
CA THR A 152 -21.55 -19.63 21.08
C THR A 152 -20.78 -18.40 21.59
N GLY A 153 -20.25 -17.58 20.67
CA GLY A 153 -19.40 -16.42 20.98
C GLY A 153 -18.05 -16.77 21.60
N LYS A 154 -17.56 -18.01 21.45
CA LYS A 154 -16.34 -18.51 22.10
C LYS A 154 -15.10 -18.50 21.20
N TYR A 155 -15.28 -18.41 19.90
CA TYR A 155 -14.23 -18.61 18.90
C TYR A 155 -13.90 -17.33 18.15
N VAL A 156 -14.91 -16.58 17.69
CA VAL A 156 -14.68 -15.37 16.90
C VAL A 156 -14.52 -14.16 17.82
N LEU A 157 -13.28 -13.71 17.97
CA LEU A 157 -12.94 -12.55 18.80
C LEU A 157 -13.40 -11.24 18.14
N THR A 158 -13.05 -11.07 16.87
CA THR A 158 -13.36 -9.89 16.06
C THR A 158 -13.59 -10.29 14.61
N SER A 159 -14.38 -9.49 13.91
CA SER A 159 -14.57 -9.58 12.47
C SER A 159 -14.11 -8.26 11.82
N ARG A 160 -13.47 -8.35 10.64
CA ARG A 160 -12.91 -7.19 9.94
C ARG A 160 -13.03 -7.31 8.43
N CYS A 161 -13.56 -6.28 7.79
CA CYS A 161 -13.61 -6.13 6.34
C CYS A 161 -12.64 -5.03 5.93
N ARG A 162 -11.91 -5.22 4.82
CA ARG A 162 -11.02 -4.18 4.27
C ARG A 162 -11.02 -4.17 2.76
N THR A 163 -10.90 -3.00 2.16
CA THR A 163 -10.69 -2.83 0.72
C THR A 163 -9.84 -1.60 0.42
N GLY A 164 -9.12 -1.60 -0.69
CA GLY A 164 -8.31 -0.46 -1.15
C GLY A 164 -9.01 0.33 -2.25
N ARG A 165 -8.79 1.64 -2.31
CA ARG A 165 -9.19 2.48 -3.46
C ARG A 165 -8.06 3.43 -3.81
N SER A 166 -7.91 3.64 -5.12
CA SER A 166 -6.93 4.57 -5.69
C SER A 166 -7.65 5.65 -6.51
N LEU A 167 -7.32 6.91 -6.24
CA LEU A 167 -7.80 8.07 -7.00
C LEU A 167 -7.16 8.07 -8.41
N ARG A 168 -8.02 8.03 -9.44
CA ARG A 168 -7.60 8.13 -10.85
C ARG A 168 -6.86 9.45 -11.11
N GLY A 169 -5.84 9.38 -11.97
CA GLY A 169 -5.04 10.52 -12.39
C GLY A 169 -3.82 10.78 -11.49
N PHE A 170 -3.66 10.02 -10.40
CA PHE A 170 -2.48 10.05 -9.55
C PHE A 170 -1.66 8.76 -9.71
N ARG A 171 -0.35 8.87 -9.58
CA ARG A 171 0.53 7.71 -9.40
C ARG A 171 0.21 7.01 -8.08
N LEU A 172 0.34 5.68 -8.06
CA LEU A 172 0.20 4.83 -6.89
C LEU A 172 1.38 5.04 -5.91
N PRO A 173 1.27 4.56 -4.64
CA PRO A 173 2.30 4.79 -3.62
C PRO A 173 3.75 4.49 -4.02
N PRO A 174 4.06 3.44 -4.82
CA PRO A 174 5.41 3.20 -5.33
C PRO A 174 6.04 4.40 -6.03
N CYS A 175 5.26 5.16 -6.81
CA CYS A 175 5.78 6.18 -7.72
C CYS A 175 5.24 7.59 -7.45
N CYS A 176 4.27 7.78 -6.57
CA CYS A 176 3.73 9.11 -6.26
C CYS A 176 4.84 10.06 -5.75
N SER A 177 4.79 11.29 -6.22
CA SER A 177 5.63 12.37 -5.73
C SER A 177 5.20 12.83 -4.34
N PHE A 178 6.05 13.62 -3.69
CA PHE A 178 5.71 14.29 -2.44
C PHE A 178 4.41 15.12 -2.55
N ASP A 179 4.30 15.92 -3.59
CA ASP A 179 3.16 16.82 -3.79
C ASP A 179 1.87 16.08 -4.17
N GLU A 180 1.94 15.06 -5.03
CA GLU A 180 0.77 14.22 -5.33
C GLU A 180 0.24 13.55 -4.07
N ARG A 181 1.13 13.07 -3.19
CA ARG A 181 0.72 12.40 -1.95
C ARG A 181 -0.05 13.34 -1.03
N ARG A 182 0.43 14.59 -0.88
CA ARG A 182 -0.28 15.65 -0.13
C ARG A 182 -1.62 16.01 -0.78
N GLU A 183 -1.68 16.05 -2.11
CA GLU A 183 -2.93 16.33 -2.82
C GLU A 183 -3.95 15.20 -2.64
N ILE A 184 -3.51 13.93 -2.67
CA ILE A 184 -4.35 12.77 -2.36
C ILE A 184 -4.89 12.88 -0.93
N GLU A 185 -4.03 13.17 0.06
CA GLU A 185 -4.45 13.38 1.45
C GLU A 185 -5.54 14.46 1.54
N ARG A 186 -5.28 15.63 0.93
CA ARG A 186 -6.23 16.76 0.94
C ARG A 186 -7.59 16.38 0.35
N LEU A 187 -7.61 15.69 -0.80
CA LEU A 187 -8.84 15.28 -1.48
C LEU A 187 -9.61 14.24 -0.67
N VAL A 188 -8.94 13.22 -0.16
CA VAL A 188 -9.55 12.13 0.62
C VAL A 188 -10.11 12.69 1.93
N VAL A 189 -9.31 13.43 2.70
CA VAL A 189 -9.73 14.00 4.00
C VAL A 189 -10.91 14.96 3.81
N LYS A 190 -10.90 15.78 2.75
CA LYS A 190 -12.04 16.65 2.41
C LYS A 190 -13.34 15.86 2.17
N GLY A 191 -13.24 14.66 1.58
CA GLY A 191 -14.39 13.77 1.40
C GLY A 191 -14.85 13.16 2.73
N LEU A 192 -13.92 12.60 3.50
CA LEU A 192 -14.22 11.92 4.76
C LEU A 192 -14.82 12.86 5.82
N LYS A 193 -14.37 14.11 5.89
CA LYS A 193 -14.94 15.13 6.80
C LYS A 193 -16.37 15.55 6.47
N LYS A 194 -16.96 15.06 5.38
CA LYS A 194 -18.38 15.26 5.04
C LYS A 194 -19.28 14.10 5.49
N LEU A 195 -18.71 13.03 6.00
CA LEU A 195 -19.49 11.91 6.51
C LEU A 195 -20.25 12.35 7.77
N GLU A 196 -21.50 11.91 7.87
CA GLU A 196 -22.43 12.27 8.94
C GLU A 196 -22.96 11.01 9.63
N GLY A 197 -23.74 11.18 10.70
CA GLY A 197 -24.36 10.07 11.42
C GLY A 197 -23.35 9.10 12.02
N ASP A 198 -23.56 7.81 11.78
CA ASP A 198 -22.71 6.71 12.25
C ASP A 198 -21.34 6.67 11.57
N LEU A 199 -21.15 7.43 10.48
CA LEU A 199 -19.86 7.58 9.80
C LEU A 199 -19.13 8.88 10.13
N ALA A 200 -19.74 9.78 10.90
CA ALA A 200 -19.10 11.03 11.32
C ALA A 200 -17.83 10.75 12.13
N GLY A 201 -16.76 11.48 11.85
CA GLY A 201 -15.45 11.22 12.43
C GLY A 201 -14.44 12.34 12.23
N ASP A 202 -13.19 12.08 12.59
CA ASP A 202 -12.07 13.01 12.45
C ASP A 202 -10.83 12.34 11.82
N TYR A 203 -9.97 13.17 11.24
CA TYR A 203 -8.71 12.77 10.63
C TYR A 203 -7.53 13.06 11.56
N PHE A 204 -6.67 12.05 11.68
CA PHE A 204 -5.46 12.05 12.47
C PHE A 204 -4.26 11.71 11.57
N PRO A 205 -3.49 12.72 11.12
CA PRO A 205 -2.21 12.49 10.45
C PRO A 205 -1.26 11.77 11.41
N LEU A 206 -0.38 10.92 10.88
CA LEU A 206 0.64 10.24 11.70
C LEU A 206 1.51 11.24 12.46
N ALA A 207 1.98 10.85 13.64
CA ALA A 207 2.86 11.70 14.45
C ALA A 207 4.10 12.11 13.64
N GLY A 208 4.40 13.41 13.63
CA GLY A 208 5.50 13.99 12.84
C GLY A 208 5.16 14.32 11.38
N SER A 209 3.95 14.03 10.91
CA SER A 209 3.46 14.53 9.62
C SER A 209 3.32 16.06 9.64
N ARG A 210 3.75 16.74 8.57
CA ARG A 210 3.66 18.21 8.41
C ARG A 210 2.74 18.63 7.26
N SER A 211 1.84 17.75 6.83
CA SER A 211 1.00 17.93 5.64
C SER A 211 -0.38 18.53 5.94
N PHE A 212 -0.87 18.41 7.17
CA PHE A 212 -2.25 18.77 7.52
C PHE A 212 -2.34 19.97 8.49
N GLY A 213 -2.92 21.07 8.02
CA GLY A 213 -2.91 22.36 8.74
C GLY A 213 -3.62 22.36 10.10
N GLU A 214 -4.67 21.55 10.29
CA GLU A 214 -5.40 21.49 11.57
C GLU A 214 -4.61 20.73 12.66
N LYS A 215 -3.66 19.87 12.25
CA LYS A 215 -2.78 19.08 13.13
C LYS A 215 -1.35 19.13 12.58
N PRO A 216 -0.64 20.27 12.72
CA PRO A 216 0.58 20.57 11.95
C PRO A 216 1.81 19.70 12.30
N ASN A 217 1.74 18.91 13.37
CA ASN A 217 2.75 17.93 13.76
C ASN A 217 2.18 16.49 13.82
N GLY A 218 1.02 16.27 13.19
CA GLY A 218 0.27 15.03 13.30
C GLY A 218 -0.40 14.82 14.64
N MET A 219 -0.86 13.59 14.87
CA MET A 219 -1.42 13.15 16.15
C MET A 219 -0.36 13.09 17.24
N SER A 220 -0.80 13.10 18.51
CA SER A 220 0.11 12.89 19.63
C SER A 220 0.61 11.45 19.68
N SER A 221 1.77 11.24 20.32
CA SER A 221 2.33 9.89 20.52
C SER A 221 1.37 8.99 21.29
N GLU A 222 0.62 9.54 22.26
CA GLU A 222 -0.35 8.78 23.05
C GLU A 222 -1.54 8.31 22.20
N LYS A 223 -2.02 9.15 21.26
CA LYS A 223 -3.08 8.72 20.32
C LYS A 223 -2.55 7.70 19.31
N GLU A 224 -1.31 7.86 18.86
CA GLU A 224 -0.67 6.89 17.96
C GLU A 224 -0.54 5.51 18.63
N GLU A 225 0.00 5.46 19.85
CA GLU A 225 0.14 4.24 20.64
C GLU A 225 -1.22 3.59 20.93
N TYR A 226 -2.22 4.39 21.36
CA TYR A 226 -3.59 3.93 21.56
C TYR A 226 -4.17 3.21 20.33
N LEU A 227 -3.98 3.77 19.13
CA LEU A 227 -4.49 3.17 17.91
C LEU A 227 -3.69 1.93 17.49
N ARG A 228 -2.37 1.89 17.74
CA ARG A 228 -1.50 0.74 17.48
C ARG A 228 -1.85 -0.45 18.36
N GLU A 229 -2.02 -0.25 19.67
CA GLU A 229 -2.37 -1.32 20.62
C GLU A 229 -3.70 -2.01 20.30
N ARG A 230 -4.61 -1.28 19.66
CA ARG A 230 -5.92 -1.80 19.22
C ARG A 230 -5.89 -2.42 17.82
N GLY A 231 -4.74 -2.43 17.15
CA GLY A 231 -4.59 -2.94 15.77
C GLY A 231 -5.26 -2.06 14.71
N ASN A 232 -5.53 -0.80 15.03
CA ASN A 232 -6.27 0.13 14.17
C ASN A 232 -5.36 0.99 13.31
N LEU A 233 -4.07 1.11 13.64
CA LEU A 233 -3.09 1.90 12.90
C LEU A 233 -2.03 1.03 12.25
N PHE A 234 -1.67 1.38 11.02
CA PHE A 234 -0.56 0.80 10.29
C PHE A 234 0.78 1.31 10.85
N GLN A 235 1.82 0.50 10.72
CA GLN A 235 3.15 0.81 11.25
C GLN A 235 4.01 1.51 10.20
N GLU A 236 5.14 2.06 10.65
CA GLU A 236 6.20 2.47 9.74
C GLU A 236 6.62 1.33 8.81
N PRO A 237 7.01 1.64 7.56
CA PRO A 237 7.46 0.64 6.62
C PRO A 237 8.79 0.06 7.13
N ASP A 238 8.74 -1.13 7.69
CA ASP A 238 9.87 -1.85 8.28
C ASP A 238 10.16 -3.16 7.51
N SER A 239 9.72 -3.23 6.26
CA SER A 239 9.85 -4.40 5.42
C SER A 239 10.60 -4.03 4.14
N THR A 240 11.59 -4.83 3.77
CA THR A 240 12.31 -4.67 2.51
C THR A 240 11.36 -4.74 1.30
N LEU A 241 10.22 -5.43 1.40
CA LEU A 241 9.18 -5.44 0.36
C LEU A 241 8.58 -4.03 0.15
N LEU A 242 8.22 -3.34 1.23
CA LEU A 242 7.64 -1.99 1.17
C LEU A 242 8.68 -0.91 0.84
N LEU A 243 9.90 -1.06 1.35
CA LEU A 243 10.97 -0.09 1.08
C LEU A 243 11.46 -0.18 -0.37
N SER A 244 11.69 -1.40 -0.88
CA SER A 244 12.10 -1.62 -2.29
C SER A 244 11.03 -1.25 -3.31
N SER A 245 9.74 -1.36 -2.97
CA SER A 245 8.66 -0.87 -3.83
C SER A 245 8.53 0.66 -3.84
N GLY A 246 9.21 1.37 -2.94
CA GLY A 246 9.18 2.83 -2.88
C GLY A 246 8.00 3.42 -2.08
N CYS A 247 7.16 2.58 -1.46
CA CYS A 247 6.03 3.02 -0.64
C CYS A 247 6.46 3.79 0.62
N GLY A 248 7.68 3.54 1.12
CA GLY A 248 8.18 4.19 2.32
C GLY A 248 8.59 5.66 2.16
N ARG A 249 8.78 6.16 0.94
CA ARG A 249 9.37 7.49 0.71
C ARG A 249 8.63 8.61 1.45
N HIS A 250 9.38 9.56 2.00
CA HIS A 250 8.90 10.71 2.78
C HIS A 250 8.08 10.36 4.03
N TRP A 251 8.26 9.19 4.63
CA TRP A 251 7.52 8.81 5.83
C TRP A 251 7.80 9.76 7.02
N PRO A 252 6.79 10.20 7.81
CA PRO A 252 5.35 9.90 7.76
C PRO A 252 4.48 10.95 7.04
N ASP A 253 5.06 11.87 6.27
CA ASP A 253 4.32 13.00 5.67
C ASP A 253 3.17 12.56 4.74
N ALA A 254 2.03 13.23 4.84
CA ALA A 254 0.80 12.95 4.11
C ALA A 254 0.19 11.57 4.36
N ARG A 255 0.52 10.92 5.49
CA ARG A 255 -0.08 9.66 5.95
C ARG A 255 -0.90 9.90 7.20
N GLY A 256 -1.96 9.12 7.35
CA GLY A 256 -2.75 9.14 8.56
C GLY A 256 -3.94 8.21 8.51
N ILE A 257 -4.79 8.38 9.50
CA ILE A 257 -5.99 7.59 9.70
C ILE A 257 -7.17 8.52 9.96
N PHE A 258 -8.27 8.26 9.28
CA PHE A 258 -9.58 8.74 9.70
C PHE A 258 -10.28 7.62 10.46
N HIS A 259 -11.06 7.96 11.48
CA HIS A 259 -12.00 7.02 12.07
C HIS A 259 -13.30 7.72 12.46
N ASN A 260 -14.40 6.98 12.43
CA ASN A 260 -15.68 7.48 12.95
C ASN A 260 -15.66 7.57 14.48
N ASN A 261 -16.66 8.25 15.06
CA ASN A 261 -16.76 8.48 16.50
C ASN A 261 -16.82 7.19 17.33
N ASP A 262 -17.41 6.12 16.78
CA ASP A 262 -17.54 4.82 17.44
C ASP A 262 -16.29 3.92 17.30
N GLU A 263 -15.29 4.37 16.54
CA GLU A 263 -14.06 3.62 16.26
C GLU A 263 -14.31 2.20 15.73
N ASN A 264 -15.25 2.07 14.79
CA ASN A 264 -15.56 0.81 14.08
C ASN A 264 -15.44 0.95 12.55
N VAL A 265 -15.21 2.16 12.04
CA VAL A 265 -14.89 2.46 10.64
C VAL A 265 -13.60 3.27 10.60
N PHE A 266 -12.65 2.83 9.79
CA PHE A 266 -11.33 3.44 9.63
C PHE A 266 -10.99 3.61 8.16
N VAL A 267 -10.28 4.69 7.83
CA VAL A 267 -9.66 4.87 6.51
C VAL A 267 -8.20 5.22 6.71
N TRP A 268 -7.31 4.30 6.31
CA TRP A 268 -5.88 4.60 6.23
C TRP A 268 -5.61 5.34 4.93
N ILE A 269 -4.76 6.36 4.99
CA ILE A 269 -4.45 7.24 3.87
C ILE A 269 -2.96 7.14 3.54
N ASN A 270 -2.65 6.90 2.26
CA ASN A 270 -1.30 6.92 1.66
C ASN A 270 -0.27 5.93 2.27
N GLU A 271 -0.73 4.74 2.69
CA GLU A 271 0.16 3.64 3.08
C GLU A 271 0.54 2.81 1.83
N GLU A 272 -0.01 1.61 1.65
CA GLU A 272 0.24 0.75 0.49
C GLU A 272 -0.65 1.10 -0.72
N ASP A 273 -1.79 1.75 -0.46
CA ASP A 273 -2.73 2.31 -1.44
C ASP A 273 -3.05 3.77 -1.06
N HIS A 274 -3.73 4.53 -1.93
CA HIS A 274 -4.18 5.89 -1.57
C HIS A 274 -5.13 5.84 -0.37
N THR A 275 -6.03 4.86 -0.34
CA THR A 275 -6.92 4.62 0.78
C THR A 275 -7.11 3.14 1.06
N ARG A 276 -7.23 2.79 2.35
CA ARG A 276 -7.68 1.48 2.80
C ARG A 276 -8.87 1.66 3.74
N LEU A 277 -10.06 1.33 3.24
CA LEU A 277 -11.32 1.39 3.97
C LEU A 277 -11.47 0.12 4.79
N ILE A 278 -11.79 0.28 6.07
CA ILE A 278 -11.80 -0.79 7.04
C ILE A 278 -13.05 -0.62 7.91
N SER A 279 -13.76 -1.71 8.14
CA SER A 279 -14.73 -1.79 9.24
C SER A 279 -14.43 -3.02 10.08
N MET A 280 -14.56 -2.88 11.40
CA MET A 280 -14.34 -3.98 12.33
C MET A 280 -15.15 -3.84 13.60
N GLU A 281 -15.50 -4.97 14.17
CA GLU A 281 -16.17 -5.05 15.46
C GLU A 281 -15.84 -6.37 16.19
N LYS A 282 -16.26 -6.47 17.45
CA LYS A 282 -16.16 -7.73 18.21
C LYS A 282 -17.22 -8.72 17.77
N GLY A 283 -16.89 -10.01 17.85
CA GLY A 283 -17.81 -11.07 17.47
C GLY A 283 -17.88 -11.31 15.96
N ASP A 284 -18.98 -11.89 15.51
CA ASP A 284 -19.07 -12.65 14.26
C ASP A 284 -19.96 -12.02 13.17
N ASN A 285 -20.36 -10.76 13.35
CA ASN A 285 -21.34 -10.11 12.49
C ASN A 285 -20.69 -9.55 11.20
N VAL A 286 -20.36 -10.46 10.29
CA VAL A 286 -19.70 -10.14 9.00
C VAL A 286 -20.57 -9.25 8.10
N LYS A 287 -21.90 -9.36 8.18
CA LYS A 287 -22.80 -8.54 7.36
C LYS A 287 -22.75 -7.06 7.75
N GLU A 288 -22.67 -6.76 9.05
CA GLU A 288 -22.63 -5.38 9.54
C GLU A 288 -21.34 -4.69 9.12
N ILE A 289 -20.18 -5.31 9.33
CA ILE A 289 -18.89 -4.72 8.91
C ILE A 289 -18.81 -4.49 7.39
N ILE A 290 -19.44 -5.35 6.58
CA ILE A 290 -19.49 -5.15 5.12
C ILE A 290 -20.48 -4.02 4.78
N THR A 291 -21.59 -3.92 5.52
CA THR A 291 -22.55 -2.81 5.41
C THR A 291 -21.89 -1.47 5.65
N PHE A 292 -21.03 -1.35 6.66
CA PHE A 292 -20.25 -0.12 6.90
C PHE A 292 -19.26 0.20 5.79
N VAL A 293 -18.54 -0.79 5.24
CA VAL A 293 -17.61 -0.55 4.11
C VAL A 293 -18.36 -0.14 2.84
N ARG A 294 -19.62 -0.54 2.69
CA ARG A 294 -20.47 -0.23 1.53
C ARG A 294 -21.13 1.16 1.61
N LYS A 295 -21.44 1.64 2.82
CA LYS A 295 -21.99 2.99 3.04
C LYS A 295 -20.96 4.06 2.63
#